data_AF-A0A9N7JM93-F1
#
_entry.id   AF-A0A9N7JM93-F1
#
_cell.length_a   1.000
_cell.length_b   1.000
_cell.length_c   1.000
_cell.angle_alpha   90.00
_cell.angle_beta   90.00
_cell.angle_gamma   90.00
#
_symmetry.space_group_name_H-M   'P 1'
#
loop_
_entity.id
_entity.type
_entity.pdbx_description
1 polymer ?
#
loop_
_entity_poly.entity_id
_entity_poly.type
_entity_poly.pdbx_seq_one_letter_code
_entity_poly.pdbx_strand_id
1 'polypeptide(L)'
;MAIHDWKSFLMPYEQAVDELKVKLKSIRKEYRKKNEYSPIEFVTGRVKEVSSLLEKANKFQIPIDRLQYEIEDIAGLRIMCQFVDDIDTVVELLRARKDMQILYEKDYVRNVKTSGYRSYHMIIKYPINMAEGPTEILAEFQIRTLAMNFWATIEHSLNYKYKKQIPMEIQEKLKKAADAAFELDEQMLDIKDEIKDAQKLFEIKSDIVSNIMNSILTLISIGKVAEAGRYQVSLNKLIEEGEVWELNNLLASIKRDINKYRDN
;
A
#
# COMPACT_ATOMS: atom_id res chain seq x y z
N MET A 1 0.43 28.18 -21.71
CA MET A 1 0.51 27.31 -22.91
C MET A 1 -0.87 26.70 -23.08
N ALA A 2 -1.53 26.85 -24.23
CA ALA A 2 -2.87 26.28 -24.41
C ALA A 2 -2.75 24.75 -24.53
N ILE A 3 -3.61 24.01 -23.83
CA ILE A 3 -3.66 22.54 -23.92
C ILE A 3 -4.23 22.19 -25.30
N HIS A 4 -3.36 21.82 -26.24
CA HIS A 4 -3.75 21.37 -27.57
C HIS A 4 -3.94 19.86 -27.64
N ASP A 5 -3.34 19.11 -26.70
CA ASP A 5 -3.45 17.66 -26.59
C ASP A 5 -3.46 17.23 -25.11
N TRP A 6 -4.53 16.54 -24.72
CA TRP A 6 -4.69 16.01 -23.37
C TRP A 6 -3.70 14.89 -23.05
N LYS A 7 -3.29 14.10 -24.05
CA LYS A 7 -2.31 13.02 -23.82
C LYS A 7 -0.96 13.61 -23.42
N SER A 8 -0.48 14.58 -24.19
CA SER A 8 0.76 15.31 -23.88
C SER A 8 0.68 16.03 -22.53
N PHE A 9 -0.46 16.64 -22.20
CA PHE A 9 -0.66 17.31 -20.90
C PHE A 9 -0.63 16.35 -19.71
N LEU A 10 -1.22 15.16 -19.83
CA LEU A 10 -1.31 14.18 -18.73
C LEU A 10 -0.06 13.30 -18.58
N MET A 11 0.77 13.20 -19.63
CA MET A 11 1.97 12.35 -19.64
C MET A 11 2.91 12.55 -18.43
N PRO A 12 3.23 13.79 -17.99
CA PRO A 12 4.06 13.98 -16.79
C PRO A 12 3.40 13.42 -15.52
N TYR A 13 2.08 13.47 -15.42
CA TYR A 13 1.34 12.95 -14.27
C TYR A 13 1.29 11.41 -14.27
N GLU A 14 1.18 10.79 -15.45
CA GLU A 14 1.24 9.33 -15.59
C GLU A 14 2.59 8.79 -15.12
N GLN A 15 3.68 9.41 -15.61
CA GLN A 15 5.03 9.04 -15.19
C GLN A 15 5.24 9.29 -13.69
N ALA A 16 4.76 10.43 -13.14
CA ALA A 16 4.87 10.71 -11.71
C ALA A 16 4.14 9.66 -10.86
N VAL A 17 2.94 9.25 -11.26
CA VAL A 17 2.17 8.22 -10.55
C VAL A 17 2.93 6.89 -10.51
N ASP A 18 3.54 6.48 -11.63
CA ASP A 18 4.29 5.23 -11.68
C ASP A 18 5.59 5.27 -10.89
N GLU A 19 6.36 6.36 -10.95
CA GLU A 19 7.54 6.56 -10.12
C GLU A 19 7.21 6.52 -8.62
N LEU A 20 6.20 7.29 -8.21
CA LEU A 20 5.78 7.39 -6.81
C LEU A 20 5.20 6.05 -6.33
N LYS A 21 4.45 5.32 -7.17
CA LYS A 21 3.98 3.96 -6.83
C LYS A 21 5.15 3.02 -6.54
N VAL A 22 6.21 3.03 -7.34
CA VAL A 22 7.38 2.18 -7.12
C VAL A 22 8.09 2.56 -5.82
N LYS A 23 8.34 3.86 -5.61
CA LYS A 23 9.01 4.38 -4.41
C LYS A 23 8.24 4.07 -3.12
N LEU A 24 6.92 4.29 -3.11
CA LEU A 24 6.11 4.02 -1.92
C LEU A 24 5.92 2.52 -1.66
N LYS A 25 5.85 1.70 -2.71
CA LYS A 25 5.86 0.23 -2.57
C LYS A 25 7.22 -0.29 -2.05
N SER A 26 8.32 0.40 -2.30
CA SER A 26 9.64 -0.03 -1.81
C SER A 26 9.71 0.03 -0.28
N ILE A 27 9.06 1.02 0.34
CA ILE A 27 8.97 1.15 1.81
C ILE A 27 8.45 -0.16 2.41
N ARG A 28 7.31 -0.69 1.93
CA ARG A 28 6.79 -2.00 2.40
C ARG A 28 7.79 -3.13 2.20
N LYS A 29 8.47 -3.16 1.05
CA LYS A 29 9.48 -4.20 0.76
C LYS A 29 10.68 -4.13 1.70
N GLU A 30 11.09 -2.92 2.10
CA GLU A 30 12.20 -2.71 3.03
C GLU A 30 11.88 -3.23 4.42
N TYR A 31 10.68 -2.94 4.95
CA TYR A 31 10.21 -3.50 6.22
C TYR A 31 10.16 -5.04 6.19
N ARG A 32 9.55 -5.61 5.14
CA ARG A 32 9.49 -7.08 4.98
C ARG A 32 10.85 -7.74 4.91
N LYS A 33 11.82 -7.15 4.20
CA LYS A 33 13.19 -7.67 4.15
C LYS A 33 13.89 -7.70 5.52
N LYS A 34 13.45 -6.87 6.45
CA LYS A 34 13.95 -6.84 7.83
C LYS A 34 13.13 -7.73 8.78
N ASN A 35 12.13 -8.46 8.29
CA ASN A 35 11.15 -9.18 9.11
C ASN A 35 10.45 -8.27 10.12
N GLU A 36 10.19 -7.03 9.70
CA GLU A 36 9.50 -6.01 10.47
C GLU A 36 8.12 -5.75 9.89
N TYR A 37 7.20 -5.39 10.78
CA TYR A 37 5.87 -4.95 10.39
C TYR A 37 5.94 -3.69 9.53
N SER A 38 5.22 -3.69 8.40
CA SER A 38 5.12 -2.52 7.52
C SER A 38 3.86 -1.72 7.82
N PRO A 39 3.95 -0.39 8.06
CA PRO A 39 2.76 0.46 8.22
C PRO A 39 1.99 0.65 6.90
N ILE A 40 2.61 0.34 5.75
CA ILE A 40 1.97 0.34 4.43
C ILE A 40 1.57 -1.08 4.06
N GLU A 41 0.28 -1.29 3.82
CA GLU A 41 -0.27 -2.53 3.30
C GLU A 41 -0.20 -2.54 1.77
N PHE A 42 -0.74 -1.54 1.06
CA PHE A 42 -0.46 -1.42 -0.37
C PHE A 42 -0.64 -0.01 -0.90
N VAL A 43 -0.08 0.25 -2.08
CA VAL A 43 -0.16 1.53 -2.76
C VAL A 43 -0.83 1.37 -4.11
N THR A 44 -1.85 2.19 -4.35
CA THR A 44 -2.45 2.37 -5.68
C THR A 44 -2.27 3.81 -6.13
N GLY A 45 -2.40 4.06 -7.42
CA GLY A 45 -2.31 5.40 -7.97
C GLY A 45 -2.96 5.46 -9.33
N ARG A 46 -3.45 6.65 -9.69
CA ARG A 46 -4.11 6.91 -10.97
C ARG A 46 -3.94 8.38 -11.34
N VAL A 47 -4.02 8.64 -12.65
CA VAL A 47 -4.26 9.98 -13.17
C VAL A 47 -5.77 10.21 -13.25
N LYS A 48 -6.20 11.44 -12.99
CA LYS A 48 -7.60 11.83 -13.06
C LYS A 48 -8.06 11.85 -14.53
N GLU A 49 -9.21 11.24 -14.80
CA GLU A 49 -9.84 11.28 -16.12
C GLU A 49 -10.15 12.72 -16.56
N VAL A 50 -9.99 13.01 -17.86
CA VAL A 50 -10.21 14.35 -18.44
C VAL A 50 -11.61 14.87 -18.13
N SER A 51 -12.64 14.02 -18.19
CA SER A 51 -14.02 14.38 -17.84
C SER A 51 -14.13 14.87 -16.39
N SER A 52 -13.57 14.12 -15.44
CA SER A 52 -13.54 14.46 -14.02
C SER A 52 -12.67 15.69 -13.72
N LEU A 53 -11.61 15.91 -14.52
CA LEU A 53 -10.77 17.09 -14.44
C LEU A 53 -11.54 18.34 -14.85
N LEU A 54 -12.22 18.30 -16.00
CA LEU A 54 -13.04 19.40 -16.51
C LEU A 54 -14.23 19.70 -15.60
N GLU A 55 -14.90 18.68 -15.06
CA GLU A 55 -15.95 18.88 -14.07
C GLU A 55 -15.44 19.63 -12.83
N LYS A 56 -14.24 19.27 -12.36
CA LYS A 56 -13.62 19.93 -11.21
C LYS A 56 -13.21 21.37 -11.55
N ALA A 57 -12.58 21.57 -12.70
CA ALA A 57 -12.20 22.89 -13.21
C ALA A 57 -13.41 23.82 -13.32
N ASN A 58 -14.50 23.35 -13.94
CA ASN A 58 -15.74 24.13 -14.07
C ASN A 58 -16.37 24.46 -12.72
N LYS A 59 -16.37 23.50 -11.78
CA LYS A 59 -16.92 23.71 -10.42
C LYS A 59 -16.16 24.84 -9.69
N PHE A 60 -14.85 24.92 -9.86
CA PHE A 60 -14.00 25.91 -9.21
C PHE A 60 -13.67 27.12 -10.10
N GLN A 61 -14.27 27.20 -11.30
CA GLN A 61 -14.04 28.25 -12.30
C GLN A 61 -12.56 28.41 -12.67
N ILE A 62 -11.83 27.29 -12.75
CA ILE A 62 -10.40 27.26 -13.07
C ILE A 62 -10.24 27.27 -14.61
N PRO A 63 -9.52 28.25 -15.17
CA PRO A 63 -9.18 28.27 -16.59
C PRO A 63 -8.30 27.07 -17.00
N ILE A 64 -8.47 26.57 -18.23
CA ILE A 64 -7.77 25.38 -18.73
C ILE A 64 -6.23 25.54 -18.70
N ASP A 65 -5.73 26.74 -18.93
CA ASP A 65 -4.31 27.06 -18.89
C ASP A 65 -3.71 27.08 -17.46
N ARG A 66 -4.56 27.04 -16.43
CA ARG A 66 -4.14 27.03 -15.01
C ARG A 66 -4.33 25.69 -14.32
N LEU A 67 -4.84 24.66 -15.01
CA LEU A 67 -5.15 23.36 -14.40
C LEU A 67 -3.94 22.76 -13.68
N GLN A 68 -2.73 22.87 -14.27
CA GLN A 68 -1.50 22.32 -13.69
C GLN A 68 -1.09 22.96 -12.35
N TYR A 69 -1.56 24.18 -12.08
CA TYR A 69 -1.20 24.94 -10.89
C TYR A 69 -2.28 24.90 -9.81
N GLU A 70 -3.55 24.77 -10.20
CA GLU A 70 -4.69 24.89 -9.29
C GLU A 70 -5.38 23.55 -8.99
N ILE A 71 -5.16 22.50 -9.79
CA ILE A 71 -5.73 21.17 -9.54
C ILE A 71 -4.65 20.24 -8.98
N GLU A 72 -4.79 19.94 -7.70
CA GLU A 72 -3.79 19.22 -6.90
C GLU A 72 -3.89 17.69 -7.03
N ASP A 73 -5.05 17.18 -7.47
CA ASP A 73 -5.37 15.75 -7.54
C ASP A 73 -5.41 15.22 -8.98
N ILE A 74 -4.64 15.82 -9.90
CA ILE A 74 -4.45 15.28 -11.25
C ILE A 74 -3.70 13.95 -11.13
N ALA A 75 -2.56 13.93 -10.43
CA ALA A 75 -1.89 12.71 -9.98
C ALA A 75 -2.37 12.36 -8.57
N GLY A 76 -3.07 11.24 -8.41
CA GLY A 76 -3.58 10.80 -7.12
C GLY A 76 -3.00 9.43 -6.72
N LEU A 77 -2.39 9.35 -5.54
CA LEU A 77 -1.96 8.09 -4.94
C LEU A 77 -2.75 7.80 -3.67
N ARG A 78 -2.98 6.50 -3.43
CA ARG A 78 -3.60 6.00 -2.21
C ARG A 78 -2.66 5.04 -1.52
N ILE A 79 -2.32 5.36 -0.28
CA ILE A 79 -1.46 4.56 0.59
C ILE A 79 -2.36 3.92 1.63
N MET A 80 -2.57 2.61 1.51
CA MET A 80 -3.43 1.86 2.42
C MET A 80 -2.61 1.35 3.58
N CYS A 81 -3.08 1.66 4.78
CA CYS A 81 -2.54 1.20 6.06
C CYS A 81 -3.48 0.13 6.63
N GLN A 82 -2.97 -0.72 7.51
CA GLN A 82 -3.80 -1.70 8.19
C GLN A 82 -4.52 -1.07 9.38
N PHE A 83 -3.81 -0.25 10.16
CA PHE A 83 -4.34 0.39 11.35
C PHE A 83 -4.35 1.92 11.23
N VAL A 84 -5.09 2.59 12.12
CA VAL A 84 -5.26 4.05 12.10
C VAL A 84 -3.97 4.78 12.50
N ASP A 85 -3.23 4.27 13.48
CA ASP A 85 -1.96 4.84 13.96
C ASP A 85 -0.79 4.67 12.96
N ASP A 86 -0.87 3.67 12.08
CA ASP A 86 0.06 3.53 10.96
C ASP A 86 -0.01 4.74 10.01
N ILE A 87 -1.15 5.46 9.95
CA ILE A 87 -1.28 6.67 9.14
C ILE A 87 -0.26 7.72 9.59
N ASP A 88 -0.14 7.97 10.91
CA ASP A 88 0.83 8.91 11.45
C ASP A 88 2.27 8.44 11.13
N THR A 89 2.54 7.14 11.25
CA THR A 89 3.85 6.56 10.89
C THR A 89 4.19 6.78 9.41
N VAL A 90 3.24 6.56 8.51
CA VAL A 90 3.43 6.82 7.07
C VAL A 90 3.65 8.30 6.80
N VAL A 91 2.89 9.19 7.46
CA VAL A 91 3.06 10.64 7.33
C VAL A 91 4.48 11.06 7.71
N GLU A 92 5.03 10.57 8.81
CA GLU A 92 6.41 10.87 9.22
C GLU A 92 7.44 10.34 8.21
N LEU A 93 7.25 9.12 7.69
CA LEU A 93 8.11 8.57 6.64
C LEU A 93 8.10 9.43 5.37
N LEU A 94 6.94 9.99 5.02
CA LEU A 94 6.80 10.88 3.86
C LEU A 94 7.43 12.25 4.12
N ARG A 95 7.29 12.82 5.33
CA ARG A 95 7.92 14.09 5.73
C ARG A 95 9.45 14.02 5.70
N ALA A 96 10.03 12.85 6.00
CA ALA A 96 11.48 12.65 5.96
C ALA A 96 12.06 12.58 4.53
N ARG A 97 11.22 12.48 3.49
CA ARG A 97 11.68 12.36 2.10
C ARG A 97 12.20 13.69 1.56
N LYS A 98 13.19 13.61 0.67
CA LYS A 98 13.84 14.77 0.04
C LYS A 98 13.61 14.88 -1.46
N ASP A 99 12.92 13.90 -2.05
CA ASP A 99 12.64 13.84 -3.49
C ASP A 99 11.30 14.50 -3.87
N MET A 100 10.64 15.15 -2.91
CA MET A 100 9.39 15.88 -3.10
C MET A 100 9.29 17.00 -2.05
N GLN A 101 8.49 18.02 -2.34
CA GLN A 101 8.15 19.07 -1.37
C GLN A 101 6.70 18.89 -0.92
N ILE A 102 6.48 18.80 0.39
CA ILE A 102 5.12 18.85 0.95
C ILE A 102 4.66 20.31 0.95
N LEU A 103 3.55 20.60 0.28
CA LEU A 103 2.98 21.95 0.23
C LEU A 103 2.12 22.20 1.48
N TYR A 104 1.18 21.30 1.75
CA TYR A 104 0.34 21.33 2.93
C TYR A 104 -0.38 19.98 3.14
N GLU A 105 -1.00 19.84 4.31
CA GLU A 105 -1.63 18.59 4.76
C GLU A 105 -3.06 18.86 5.26
N LYS A 106 -3.98 17.91 5.07
CA LYS A 106 -5.38 17.97 5.54
C LYS A 106 -5.70 16.69 6.30
N ASP A 107 -5.86 16.80 7.62
CA ASP A 107 -6.19 15.68 8.50
C ASP A 107 -7.71 15.56 8.68
N TYR A 108 -8.35 14.70 7.86
CA TYR A 108 -9.75 14.31 8.06
C TYR A 108 -9.89 13.01 8.87
N VAL A 109 -8.79 12.45 9.39
CA VAL A 109 -8.86 11.31 10.32
C VAL A 109 -9.32 11.82 11.68
N ARG A 110 -8.67 12.89 12.17
CA ARG A 110 -9.04 13.58 13.41
C ARG A 110 -10.20 14.57 13.21
N ASN A 111 -10.22 15.30 12.09
CA ASN A 111 -11.29 16.26 11.77
C ASN A 111 -12.30 15.66 10.79
N VAL A 112 -13.10 14.72 11.28
CA VAL A 112 -14.08 13.97 10.48
C VAL A 112 -15.11 14.92 9.87
N LYS A 113 -15.43 14.72 8.58
CA LYS A 113 -16.50 15.50 7.94
C LYS A 113 -17.87 15.09 8.46
N THR A 114 -18.86 15.97 8.33
CA THR A 114 -20.25 15.69 8.68
C THR A 114 -20.84 14.46 7.99
N SER A 115 -20.33 14.10 6.81
CA SER A 115 -20.71 12.89 6.08
C SER A 115 -20.18 11.58 6.68
N GLY A 116 -19.23 11.64 7.63
CA GLY A 116 -18.48 10.48 8.13
C GLY A 116 -17.17 10.21 7.39
N TYR A 117 -16.82 11.05 6.41
CA TYR A 117 -15.59 10.89 5.64
C TYR A 117 -14.32 11.05 6.49
N ARG A 118 -13.44 10.04 6.42
CA ARG A 118 -12.12 9.99 7.04
C ARG A 118 -11.02 9.68 6.03
N SER A 119 -9.92 10.43 6.08
CA SER A 119 -8.71 10.24 5.27
C SER A 119 -7.65 11.25 5.69
N TYR A 120 -6.37 10.92 5.54
CA TYR A 120 -5.30 11.92 5.60
C TYR A 120 -4.90 12.32 4.18
N HIS A 121 -4.85 13.62 3.86
CA HIS A 121 -4.40 14.11 2.56
C HIS A 121 -3.09 14.88 2.70
N MET A 122 -2.13 14.59 1.84
CA MET A 122 -0.88 15.30 1.75
C MET A 122 -0.67 15.76 0.31
N ILE A 123 -0.59 17.07 0.11
CA ILE A 123 -0.40 17.67 -1.21
C ILE A 123 1.08 17.94 -1.38
N ILE A 124 1.64 17.41 -2.47
CA ILE A 124 3.06 17.50 -2.75
C ILE A 124 3.31 18.17 -4.09
N LYS A 125 4.48 18.78 -4.21
CA LYS A 125 5.11 19.16 -5.46
C LYS A 125 6.24 18.19 -5.74
N TYR A 126 6.19 17.54 -6.90
CA TYR A 126 7.11 16.47 -7.28
C TYR A 126 7.86 16.84 -8.57
N PRO A 127 9.20 16.91 -8.55
CA PRO A 127 10.00 17.13 -9.75
C PRO A 127 10.09 15.82 -10.56
N ILE A 128 9.85 15.92 -11.86
CA ILE A 128 9.94 14.83 -12.82
C ILE A 128 10.86 15.20 -13.98
N ASN A 129 11.67 14.24 -14.44
CA ASN A 129 12.52 14.44 -15.60
C ASN A 129 11.85 13.87 -16.84
N MET A 130 11.38 14.76 -17.73
CA MET A 130 10.84 14.41 -19.04
C MET A 130 11.94 14.48 -20.10
N ALA A 131 11.67 13.95 -21.30
CA ALA A 131 12.60 14.03 -22.43
C ALA A 131 12.96 15.48 -22.82
N GLU A 132 12.02 16.41 -22.64
CA GLU A 132 12.20 17.83 -22.96
C GLU A 132 12.83 18.64 -21.81
N GLY A 133 13.02 18.01 -20.65
CA GLY A 133 13.60 18.65 -19.46
C GLY A 133 12.82 18.36 -18.18
N PRO A 134 13.30 18.91 -17.04
CA PRO A 134 12.62 18.79 -15.77
C PRO A 134 11.33 19.61 -15.73
N THR A 135 10.26 18.99 -15.23
CA THR A 135 8.95 19.60 -14.99
C THR A 135 8.56 19.33 -13.54
N GLU A 136 7.82 20.23 -12.92
CA GLU A 136 7.26 20.00 -11.58
C GLU A 136 5.75 19.82 -11.68
N ILE A 137 5.22 18.81 -11.00
CA ILE A 137 3.78 18.52 -10.97
C ILE A 137 3.26 18.53 -9.53
N LEU A 138 1.95 18.75 -9.39
CA LEU A 138 1.22 18.54 -8.14
C LEU A 138 0.70 17.11 -8.06
N ALA A 139 0.81 16.51 -6.90
CA ALA A 139 0.19 15.21 -6.61
C ALA A 139 -0.45 15.19 -5.22
N GLU A 140 -1.51 14.41 -5.08
CA GLU A 140 -2.23 14.18 -3.83
C GLU A 140 -1.96 12.76 -3.33
N PHE A 141 -1.48 12.64 -2.09
CA PHE A 141 -1.44 11.39 -1.37
C PHE A 141 -2.63 11.29 -0.42
N GLN A 142 -3.42 10.23 -0.58
CA GLN A 142 -4.51 9.87 0.33
C GLN A 142 -4.06 8.66 1.16
N ILE A 143 -3.88 8.86 2.47
CA ILE A 143 -3.48 7.81 3.41
C ILE A 143 -4.72 7.39 4.20
N ARG A 144 -5.04 6.09 4.18
CA ARG A 144 -6.28 5.54 4.76
C ARG A 144 -6.09 4.13 5.29
N THR A 145 -6.95 3.71 6.21
CA THR A 145 -7.21 2.30 6.47
C THR A 145 -8.00 1.65 5.33
N LEU A 146 -8.07 0.31 5.34
CA LEU A 146 -8.91 -0.45 4.41
C LEU A 146 -10.39 -0.10 4.55
N ALA A 147 -10.87 0.06 5.79
CA ALA A 147 -12.28 0.38 6.08
C ALA A 147 -12.64 1.79 5.59
N MET A 148 -11.80 2.79 5.85
CA MET A 148 -11.96 4.15 5.33
C MET A 148 -11.98 4.18 3.79
N ASN A 149 -11.11 3.41 3.14
CA ASN A 149 -11.06 3.36 1.69
C ASN A 149 -12.30 2.69 1.08
N PHE A 150 -12.78 1.60 1.67
CA PHE A 150 -14.02 0.95 1.25
C PHE A 150 -15.19 1.94 1.32
N TRP A 151 -15.39 2.57 2.48
CA TRP A 151 -16.47 3.53 2.69
C TRP A 151 -16.39 4.71 1.70
N ALA A 152 -15.22 5.34 1.58
CA ALA A 152 -15.02 6.51 0.72
C ALA A 152 -15.22 6.19 -0.77
N THR A 153 -14.93 4.95 -1.19
CA THR A 153 -15.17 4.52 -2.57
C THR A 153 -16.66 4.42 -2.87
N ILE A 154 -17.44 3.85 -1.95
CA ILE A 154 -18.91 3.75 -2.07
C ILE A 154 -19.55 5.14 -2.02
N GLU A 155 -19.14 5.99 -1.08
CA GLU A 155 -19.64 7.37 -0.98
C GLU A 155 -19.40 8.14 -2.28
N HIS A 156 -18.20 8.01 -2.87
CA HIS A 156 -17.85 8.69 -4.11
C HIS A 156 -18.72 8.22 -5.29
N SER A 157 -18.93 6.91 -5.42
CA SER A 157 -19.78 6.33 -6.46
C SER A 157 -21.24 6.80 -6.33
N LEU A 158 -21.77 6.89 -5.11
CA LEU A 158 -23.12 7.41 -4.86
C LEU A 158 -23.22 8.90 -5.15
N ASN A 159 -22.23 9.69 -4.73
CA ASN A 159 -22.16 11.12 -5.04
C ASN A 159 -22.16 11.37 -6.54
N TYR A 160 -21.46 10.54 -7.32
CA TYR A 160 -21.46 10.62 -8.77
C TYR A 160 -22.85 10.30 -9.34
N LYS A 161 -23.45 9.17 -8.95
CA LYS A 161 -24.78 8.73 -9.42
C LYS A 161 -25.87 9.76 -9.12
N TYR A 162 -25.89 10.30 -7.91
CA TYR A 162 -26.92 11.24 -7.45
C TYR A 162 -26.56 12.70 -7.71
N LYS A 163 -25.48 13.00 -8.44
CA LYS A 163 -25.01 14.38 -8.69
C LYS A 163 -24.91 15.22 -7.40
N LYS A 164 -24.43 14.60 -6.32
CA LYS A 164 -24.33 15.16 -4.95
C LYS A 164 -25.66 15.45 -4.24
N GLN A 165 -26.79 15.00 -4.79
CA GLN A 165 -28.11 15.08 -4.16
C GLN A 165 -28.54 13.70 -3.65
N ILE A 166 -27.74 13.13 -2.76
CA ILE A 166 -28.02 11.82 -2.17
C ILE A 166 -29.29 11.92 -1.30
N PRO A 167 -30.29 11.03 -1.45
CA PRO A 167 -31.46 10.99 -0.57
C PRO A 167 -31.08 10.87 0.92
N MET A 168 -31.82 11.54 1.80
CA MET A 168 -31.52 11.61 3.24
C MET A 168 -31.35 10.23 3.89
N GLU A 169 -32.23 9.28 3.55
CA GLU A 169 -32.16 7.90 4.03
C GLU A 169 -30.81 7.22 3.67
N ILE A 170 -30.29 7.48 2.47
CA ILE A 170 -29.00 6.93 2.03
C ILE A 170 -27.84 7.65 2.74
N GLN A 171 -27.95 8.97 2.96
CA GLN A 171 -26.94 9.70 3.73
C GLN A 171 -26.83 9.18 5.17
N GLU A 172 -27.95 8.89 5.82
CA GLU A 172 -27.98 8.31 7.16
C GLU A 172 -27.37 6.90 7.19
N LYS A 173 -27.68 6.05 6.20
CA LYS A 173 -27.06 4.72 6.06
C LYS A 173 -25.55 4.82 5.83
N LEU A 174 -25.10 5.76 4.99
CA LEU A 174 -23.68 6.00 4.76
C LEU A 174 -23.00 6.45 6.05
N LYS A 175 -23.59 7.38 6.80
CA LYS A 175 -23.02 7.83 8.07
C LYS A 175 -22.89 6.69 9.07
N LYS A 176 -23.95 5.90 9.27
CA LYS A 176 -23.92 4.72 10.15
C LYS A 176 -22.84 3.71 9.73
N ALA A 177 -22.68 3.49 8.42
CA ALA A 177 -21.62 2.62 7.91
C ALA A 177 -20.22 3.20 8.15
N ALA A 178 -20.06 4.53 8.12
CA ALA A 178 -18.80 5.20 8.44
C ALA A 178 -18.42 5.02 9.91
N ASP A 179 -19.41 5.13 10.79
CA ASP A 179 -19.24 4.98 12.24
C ASP A 179 -18.89 3.52 12.57
N ALA A 180 -19.60 2.54 12.00
CA ALA A 180 -19.29 1.11 12.17
C ALA A 180 -17.91 0.72 11.60
N ALA A 181 -17.53 1.29 10.46
CA ALA A 181 -16.20 1.07 9.88
C ALA A 181 -15.07 1.58 10.80
N PHE A 182 -15.33 2.66 11.52
CA PHE A 182 -14.38 3.22 12.47
C PHE A 182 -14.31 2.44 13.76
N GLU A 183 -15.46 2.00 14.29
CA GLU A 183 -15.50 1.10 15.46
C GLU A 183 -14.72 -0.20 15.18
N LEU A 184 -14.84 -0.75 13.96
CA LEU A 184 -14.01 -1.88 13.53
C LEU A 184 -12.52 -1.54 13.54
N ASP A 185 -12.12 -0.39 12.97
CA ASP A 185 -10.73 0.04 12.96
C ASP A 185 -10.18 0.23 14.40
N GLU A 186 -10.98 0.74 15.34
CA GLU A 186 -10.60 0.88 16.76
C GLU A 186 -10.45 -0.47 17.45
N GLN A 187 -11.41 -1.39 17.29
CA GLN A 187 -11.32 -2.73 17.88
C GLN A 187 -10.11 -3.51 17.35
N MET A 188 -9.78 -3.38 16.06
CA MET A 188 -8.60 -4.02 15.48
C MET A 188 -7.30 -3.36 15.97
N LEU A 189 -7.32 -2.07 16.28
CA LEU A 189 -6.17 -1.36 16.87
C LEU A 189 -5.87 -1.87 18.29
N ASP A 190 -6.89 -2.18 19.09
CA ASP A 190 -6.72 -2.68 20.46
C ASP A 190 -5.96 -4.02 20.52
N ILE A 191 -6.14 -4.87 19.51
CA ILE A 191 -5.47 -6.18 19.38
C ILE A 191 -4.29 -6.15 18.38
N LYS A 192 -3.80 -4.96 18.04
CA LYS A 192 -2.78 -4.76 16.99
C LYS A 192 -1.50 -5.53 17.25
N ASP A 193 -1.00 -5.54 18.48
CA ASP A 193 0.28 -6.20 18.81
C ASP A 193 0.16 -7.73 18.65
N GLU A 194 -0.97 -8.31 19.04
CA GLU A 194 -1.25 -9.75 18.85
C GLU A 194 -1.33 -10.11 17.35
N ILE A 195 -1.98 -9.25 16.55
CA ILE A 195 -2.04 -9.42 15.09
C ILE A 195 -0.62 -9.35 14.49
N LYS A 196 0.20 -8.38 14.91
CA LYS A 196 1.56 -8.21 14.41
C LYS A 196 2.44 -9.41 14.74
N ASP A 197 2.35 -9.91 15.96
CA ASP A 197 3.13 -11.07 16.40
C ASP A 197 2.73 -12.33 15.62
N ALA A 198 1.44 -12.54 15.42
CA ALA A 198 0.93 -13.66 14.61
C ALA A 198 1.40 -13.55 13.13
N GLN A 199 1.33 -12.37 12.53
CA GLN A 199 1.80 -12.12 11.17
C GLN A 199 3.31 -12.37 11.04
N LYS A 200 4.11 -11.86 11.99
CA LYS A 200 5.57 -12.05 11.99
C LYS A 200 5.95 -13.52 12.15
N LEU A 201 5.26 -14.25 13.03
CA LEU A 201 5.46 -15.69 13.21
C LEU A 201 5.19 -16.45 11.90
N PHE A 202 4.12 -16.08 11.20
CA PHE A 202 3.77 -16.69 9.90
C PHE A 202 4.83 -16.41 8.83
N GLU A 203 5.32 -15.17 8.72
CA GLU A 203 6.38 -14.81 7.77
C GLU A 203 7.67 -15.58 8.06
N ILE A 204 8.10 -15.65 9.33
CA ILE A 204 9.29 -16.44 9.75
C ILE A 204 9.12 -17.92 9.39
N LYS A 205 7.95 -18.51 9.69
CA LYS A 205 7.67 -19.92 9.37
C LYS A 205 7.75 -20.15 7.85
N SER A 206 7.18 -19.26 7.05
CA SER A 206 7.22 -19.34 5.58
C SER A 206 8.63 -19.26 5.01
N ASP A 207 9.47 -18.37 5.53
CA ASP A 207 10.86 -18.21 5.12
C ASP A 207 11.70 -19.46 5.45
N ILE A 208 11.51 -20.04 6.64
CA ILE A 208 12.21 -21.27 7.03
C ILE A 208 11.78 -22.42 6.11
N VAL A 209 10.48 -22.59 5.85
CA VAL A 209 9.97 -23.64 4.94
C VAL A 209 10.56 -23.49 3.55
N SER A 210 10.65 -22.26 3.02
CA SER A 210 11.26 -21.97 1.72
C SER A 210 12.75 -22.34 1.69
N ASN A 211 13.50 -22.03 2.76
CA ASN A 211 14.90 -22.40 2.89
C ASN A 211 15.11 -23.92 2.99
N ILE A 212 14.21 -24.62 3.70
CA ILE A 212 14.21 -26.10 3.76
C ILE A 212 13.99 -26.66 2.35
N MET A 213 12.97 -26.18 1.63
CA MET A 213 12.69 -26.63 0.27
C MET A 213 13.86 -26.42 -0.68
N ASN A 214 14.51 -25.25 -0.64
CA ASN A 214 15.72 -24.98 -1.42
C ASN A 214 16.87 -25.94 -1.08
N SER A 215 17.02 -26.29 0.20
CA SER A 215 18.03 -27.25 0.65
C SER A 215 17.69 -28.68 0.20
N ILE A 216 16.42 -29.08 0.20
CA ILE A 216 15.96 -30.37 -0.35
C ILE A 216 16.21 -30.43 -1.86
N LEU A 217 15.90 -29.38 -2.62
CA LEU A 217 16.22 -29.28 -4.04
C LEU A 217 17.73 -29.40 -4.30
N THR A 218 18.54 -28.83 -3.43
CA THR A 218 20.01 -28.98 -3.48
C THR A 218 20.42 -30.44 -3.32
N LEU A 219 19.86 -31.18 -2.35
CA LEU A 219 20.11 -32.61 -2.17
C LEU A 219 19.74 -33.44 -3.42
N ILE A 220 18.59 -33.13 -4.04
CA ILE A 220 18.18 -33.77 -5.29
C ILE A 220 19.21 -33.51 -6.39
N SER A 221 19.68 -32.27 -6.52
CA SER A 221 20.64 -31.88 -7.57
C SER A 221 21.99 -32.59 -7.45
N ILE A 222 22.41 -32.95 -6.24
CA ILE A 222 23.64 -33.73 -5.99
C ILE A 222 23.40 -35.25 -5.97
N GLY A 223 22.24 -35.70 -6.44
CA GLY A 223 21.90 -37.12 -6.58
C GLY A 223 21.44 -37.82 -5.30
N LYS A 224 21.23 -37.08 -4.19
CA LYS A 224 20.79 -37.61 -2.89
C LYS A 224 19.27 -37.64 -2.78
N VAL A 225 18.63 -38.32 -3.73
CA VAL A 225 17.16 -38.36 -3.87
C VAL A 225 16.50 -39.07 -2.68
N ALA A 226 17.11 -40.13 -2.14
CA ALA A 226 16.57 -40.87 -1.01
C ALA A 226 16.59 -40.03 0.29
N GLU A 227 17.68 -39.32 0.57
CA GLU A 227 17.73 -38.34 1.68
C GLU A 227 16.69 -37.24 1.50
N ALA A 228 16.61 -36.65 0.31
CA ALA A 228 15.67 -35.57 0.00
C ALA A 228 14.22 -36.00 0.24
N GLY A 229 13.85 -37.22 -0.19
CA GLY A 229 12.52 -37.78 0.06
C GLY A 229 12.20 -37.93 1.55
N ARG A 230 13.15 -38.38 2.38
CA ARG A 230 12.97 -38.45 3.84
C ARG A 230 12.70 -37.07 4.44
N TYR A 231 13.51 -36.08 4.06
CA TYR A 231 13.36 -34.71 4.56
C TYR A 231 12.06 -34.04 4.10
N GLN A 232 11.60 -34.34 2.89
CA GLN A 232 10.32 -33.84 2.39
C GLN A 232 9.14 -34.38 3.19
N VAL A 233 9.15 -35.66 3.57
CA VAL A 233 8.13 -36.25 4.45
C VAL A 233 8.15 -35.57 5.82
N SER A 234 9.33 -35.34 6.40
CA SER A 234 9.46 -34.62 7.67
C SER A 234 8.94 -33.18 7.57
N LEU A 235 9.27 -32.47 6.49
CA LEU A 235 8.79 -31.11 6.27
C LEU A 235 7.26 -31.08 6.16
N ASN A 236 6.64 -31.97 5.39
CA ASN A 236 5.18 -32.00 5.23
C ASN A 236 4.47 -32.14 6.58
N LYS A 237 5.00 -32.98 7.48
CA LYS A 237 4.47 -33.13 8.84
C LYS A 237 4.62 -31.84 9.67
N LEU A 238 5.77 -31.17 9.59
CA LEU A 238 6.05 -29.95 10.36
C LEU A 238 5.36 -28.69 9.80
N ILE A 239 4.94 -28.69 8.53
CA ILE A 239 4.20 -27.56 7.96
C ILE A 239 2.87 -27.38 8.69
N GLU A 240 2.14 -28.47 8.94
CA GLU A 240 0.79 -28.44 9.53
C GLU A 240 0.83 -28.09 11.02
N GLU A 241 1.65 -28.80 11.81
CA GLU A 241 1.60 -28.72 13.29
C GLU A 241 2.92 -28.28 13.91
N GLY A 242 3.99 -28.16 13.13
CA GLY A 242 5.34 -27.94 13.64
C GLY A 242 5.59 -26.50 14.10
N GLU A 243 6.38 -26.40 15.16
CA GLU A 243 6.86 -25.15 15.73
C GLU A 243 8.09 -24.61 14.98
N VAL A 244 8.36 -23.30 15.12
CA VAL A 244 9.50 -22.64 14.45
C VAL A 244 10.85 -23.29 14.77
N TRP A 245 11.05 -23.75 16.00
CA TRP A 245 12.30 -24.39 16.41
C TRP A 245 12.49 -25.78 15.75
N GLU A 246 11.41 -26.54 15.54
CA GLU A 246 11.47 -27.86 14.87
C GLU A 246 11.84 -27.71 13.40
N LEU A 247 11.27 -26.71 12.73
CA LEU A 247 11.65 -26.37 11.35
C LEU A 247 13.11 -25.93 11.24
N ASN A 248 13.60 -25.14 12.19
CA ASN A 248 15.02 -24.76 12.23
C ASN A 248 15.94 -25.97 12.44
N ASN A 249 15.56 -26.92 13.32
CA ASN A 249 16.30 -28.16 13.52
C ASN A 249 16.34 -29.03 12.27
N LEU A 250 15.22 -29.12 11.54
CA LEU A 250 15.16 -29.81 10.25
C LEU A 250 16.10 -29.15 9.23
N LEU A 251 16.03 -27.82 9.08
CA LEU A 251 16.91 -27.06 8.19
C LEU A 251 18.39 -27.26 8.52
N ALA A 252 18.77 -27.21 9.81
CA ALA A 252 20.14 -27.42 10.25
C ALA A 252 20.63 -28.85 9.97
N SER A 253 19.75 -29.84 10.05
CA SER A 253 20.08 -31.24 9.75
C SER A 253 20.32 -31.45 8.25
N ILE A 254 19.45 -30.89 7.40
CA ILE A 254 19.63 -30.92 5.94
C ILE A 254 20.93 -30.23 5.52
N LYS A 255 21.23 -29.05 6.08
CA LYS A 255 22.48 -28.32 5.78
C LYS A 255 23.73 -29.12 6.19
N ARG A 256 23.69 -29.81 7.33
CA ARG A 256 24.79 -30.69 7.78
C ARG A 256 25.02 -31.84 6.79
N ASP A 257 23.95 -32.46 6.30
CA ASP A 257 24.05 -33.53 5.32
C ASP A 257 24.55 -33.04 3.95
N ILE A 258 24.06 -31.89 3.47
CA ILE A 258 24.57 -31.28 2.23
C ILE A 258 26.08 -31.06 2.30
N ASN A 259 26.59 -30.52 3.42
CA ASN A 259 28.02 -30.29 3.59
C ASN A 259 28.80 -31.62 3.56
N LYS A 260 28.34 -32.64 4.30
CA LYS A 260 28.94 -33.99 4.26
C LYS A 260 29.02 -34.60 2.87
N TYR A 261 28.03 -34.33 2.00
CA TYR A 261 28.02 -34.87 0.63
C TYR A 261 28.78 -34.03 -0.37
N ARG A 262 29.15 -32.79 -0.04
CA ARG A 262 30.04 -31.95 -0.85
C ARG A 262 31.51 -32.19 -0.56
N ASP A 263 31.83 -32.64 0.65
CA ASP A 263 33.19 -32.96 1.07
C ASP A 263 33.64 -34.39 0.70
N ASN A 264 32.79 -35.19 0.04
CA ASN A 264 33.06 -36.53 -0.49
C ASN A 264 32.93 -36.55 -2.01
#